data_AF-S2VYX4-F1
#
_entry.id   AF-S2VYX4-F1
#
_cell.length_a   1.000
_cell.length_b   1.000
_cell.length_c   1.000
_cell.angle_alpha   90.00
_cell.angle_beta   90.00
_cell.angle_gamma   90.00
#
_symmetry.space_group_name_H-M   'P 1'
#
loop_
_entity.id
_entity.type
_entity.pdbx_description
1 polymer ?
#
loop_
_entity_poly.entity_id
_entity_poly.type
_entity_poly.pdbx_seq_one_letter_code
_entity_poly.pdbx_strand_id
1 'polypeptide(L)'
;MIGVISSCRHARRHEHATHLGWRCGCRCDDCVKAARRWNKHRSVLGGFVDAEFSRRWLRELVDSGVSLETLSHACGLSVRTLKRIYDGDVKRVQLATQAAVLGLGGEQLSDEETQVDAAEFRNKLEKFIGSGAQVTRVANLVEMDARGLKAVLNGKTTTISKHQHALAQDLSWTDLKPGCGATRRLQALAVSGWTLGHVAELSGLDVVRLSRIQNGAVANVSAAEFDAIWSLTKQLASVYPQGEVHDEIRKQAHECGWRSLAAFNNPDDPTCVPSAKYSKATLNEVIEDLTELAELGYGLTEAKRRGITTSESALERRLQRAGANELLAKLKYEENRLAG
;
A
#
# COMPACT_ATOMS: atom_id res chain seq x y z
N MET A 1 36.93 25.48 -3.39
CA MET A 1 37.38 26.43 -4.42
C MET A 1 38.56 25.82 -5.15
N ILE A 2 38.37 25.35 -6.38
CA ILE A 2 39.44 24.78 -7.22
C ILE A 2 40.18 25.96 -7.82
N GLY A 3 41.39 26.25 -7.33
CA GLY A 3 42.23 27.33 -7.84
C GLY A 3 42.67 27.03 -9.27
N VAL A 4 42.27 27.88 -10.22
CA VAL A 4 42.75 27.84 -11.60
C VAL A 4 44.19 28.34 -11.58
N ILE A 5 45.16 27.42 -11.58
CA ILE A 5 46.58 27.78 -11.69
C ILE A 5 46.81 28.30 -13.12
N SER A 6 46.98 29.61 -13.27
CA SER A 6 47.02 30.33 -14.56
C SER A 6 48.27 30.08 -15.43
N SER A 7 49.14 29.12 -15.08
CA SER A 7 50.47 28.99 -15.70
C SER A 7 50.81 27.62 -16.32
N CYS A 8 49.95 26.60 -16.28
CA CYS A 8 50.32 25.31 -16.91
C CYS A 8 50.08 25.34 -18.44
N ARG A 9 51.18 25.35 -19.22
CA ARG A 9 51.17 25.36 -20.70
C ARG A 9 51.02 23.94 -21.26
N HIS A 10 49.80 23.49 -21.47
CA HIS A 10 49.53 22.23 -22.19
C HIS A 10 48.26 22.32 -23.04
N ALA A 11 48.26 21.62 -24.17
CA ALA A 11 47.23 21.72 -25.21
C ALA A 11 45.83 21.25 -24.77
N ARG A 12 45.71 20.46 -23.70
CA ARG A 12 44.42 19.95 -23.20
C ARG A 12 44.06 20.55 -21.84
N ARG A 13 42.86 21.12 -21.73
CA ARG A 13 42.24 21.52 -20.46
C ARG A 13 42.01 20.28 -19.60
N HIS A 14 42.38 20.35 -18.32
CA HIS A 14 42.16 19.29 -17.33
C HIS A 14 42.12 19.89 -15.94
N GLU A 15 41.64 19.10 -14.99
CA GLU A 15 41.63 19.47 -13.58
C GLU A 15 43.01 19.21 -12.95
N HIS A 16 43.61 20.25 -12.34
CA HIS A 16 44.88 20.14 -11.61
C HIS A 16 44.73 19.32 -10.34
N ALA A 17 45.86 18.92 -9.74
CA ALA A 17 45.90 18.06 -8.54
C ALA A 17 45.26 16.67 -8.73
N THR A 18 45.08 16.22 -9.98
CA THR A 18 44.58 14.89 -10.32
C THR A 18 45.64 14.08 -11.09
N HIS A 19 45.56 12.74 -11.03
CA HIS A 19 46.41 11.87 -11.85
C HIS A 19 46.15 12.06 -13.36
N LEU A 20 44.91 12.39 -13.74
CA LEU A 20 44.55 12.67 -15.14
C LEU A 20 45.29 13.89 -15.68
N GLY A 21 45.45 14.94 -14.87
CA GLY A 21 46.22 16.12 -15.27
C GLY A 21 47.70 15.84 -15.53
N TRP A 22 48.32 14.98 -14.71
CA TRP A 22 49.68 14.50 -14.97
C TRP A 22 49.78 13.68 -16.26
N ARG A 23 48.80 12.80 -16.53
CA ARG A 23 48.74 11.97 -17.75
C ARG A 23 48.54 12.81 -19.02
N CYS A 24 47.86 13.95 -18.91
CA CYS A 24 47.70 14.94 -19.98
C CYS A 24 48.94 15.80 -20.23
N GLY A 25 50.02 15.61 -19.46
CA GLY A 25 51.30 16.29 -19.66
C GLY A 25 51.59 17.46 -18.72
N CYS A 26 50.68 17.89 -17.82
CA CYS A 26 51.04 18.91 -16.84
C CYS A 26 52.08 18.38 -15.86
N ARG A 27 52.98 19.26 -15.45
CA ARG A 27 54.09 18.96 -14.53
C ARG A 27 54.12 19.89 -13.32
N CYS A 28 53.02 20.60 -13.02
CA CYS A 28 52.93 21.38 -11.79
C CYS A 28 52.99 20.48 -10.54
N ASP A 29 53.43 21.04 -9.42
CA ASP A 29 53.68 20.30 -8.18
C ASP A 29 52.46 19.51 -7.70
N ASP A 30 51.26 20.05 -7.84
CA ASP A 30 50.04 19.38 -7.41
C ASP A 30 49.71 18.15 -8.26
N CYS A 31 49.87 18.23 -9.59
CA CYS A 31 49.70 17.10 -10.49
C CYS A 31 50.80 16.03 -10.26
N VAL A 32 52.04 16.43 -10.00
CA VAL A 32 53.13 15.51 -9.66
C VAL A 32 52.86 14.81 -8.32
N LYS A 33 52.42 15.55 -7.28
CA LYS A 33 52.00 14.99 -5.99
C LYS A 33 50.83 14.03 -6.13
N ALA A 34 49.84 14.35 -6.96
CA ALA A 34 48.70 13.48 -7.26
C ALA A 34 49.15 12.19 -7.96
N ALA A 35 50.06 12.29 -8.94
CA ALA A 35 50.62 11.12 -9.61
C ALA A 35 51.46 10.25 -8.67
N ARG A 36 52.26 10.84 -7.77
CA ARG A 36 52.99 10.10 -6.73
C ARG A 36 52.04 9.38 -5.76
N ARG A 37 50.98 10.05 -5.30
CA ARG A 37 49.93 9.43 -4.47
C ARG A 37 49.25 8.27 -5.19
N TRP A 38 48.89 8.45 -6.46
CA TRP A 38 48.30 7.40 -7.28
C TRP A 38 49.26 6.22 -7.50
N ASN A 39 50.54 6.48 -7.79
CA ASN A 39 51.57 5.45 -7.94
C ASN A 39 51.80 4.68 -6.63
N LYS A 40 51.84 5.39 -5.49
CA LYS A 40 51.95 4.78 -4.15
C LYS A 40 50.71 3.95 -3.81
N HIS A 41 49.51 4.47 -4.10
CA HIS A 41 48.26 3.72 -3.92
C HIS A 41 48.24 2.47 -4.80
N ARG A 42 48.69 2.60 -6.06
CA ARG A 42 48.81 1.48 -7.01
C ARG A 42 49.87 0.46 -6.62
N SER A 43 50.98 0.88 -5.99
CA SER A 43 51.98 -0.06 -5.48
C SER A 43 51.47 -0.83 -4.25
N VAL A 44 50.62 -0.22 -3.43
CA VAL A 44 50.00 -0.85 -2.25
C VAL A 44 48.90 -1.86 -2.64
N LEU A 45 48.15 -1.61 -3.71
CA LEU A 45 47.09 -2.52 -4.20
C LEU A 45 47.61 -3.83 -4.84
N GLY A 46 48.92 -4.05 -4.84
CA GLY A 46 49.55 -5.27 -5.36
C GLY A 46 49.72 -5.28 -6.88
N GLY A 47 50.64 -6.13 -7.35
CA GLY A 47 50.85 -6.37 -8.78
C GLY A 47 49.64 -7.02 -9.45
N PHE A 48 49.60 -6.96 -10.78
CA PHE A 48 48.66 -7.77 -11.55
C PHE A 48 49.17 -9.21 -11.62
N VAL A 49 48.31 -10.16 -11.28
CA VAL A 49 48.57 -11.60 -11.33
C VAL A 49 47.82 -12.22 -12.51
N ASP A 50 48.22 -13.43 -12.91
CA ASP A 50 47.50 -14.18 -13.93
C ASP A 50 46.07 -14.52 -13.46
N ALA A 51 45.10 -14.35 -14.35
CA ALA A 51 43.69 -14.57 -14.06
C ALA A 51 43.26 -16.05 -14.07
N GLU A 52 44.11 -16.96 -14.56
CA GLU A 52 43.76 -18.37 -14.77
C GLU A 52 43.27 -19.07 -13.50
N PHE A 53 43.96 -18.85 -12.38
CA PHE A 53 43.56 -19.44 -11.09
C PHE A 53 42.18 -18.97 -10.63
N SER A 54 41.92 -17.67 -10.73
CA SER A 54 40.61 -17.11 -10.38
C SER A 54 39.52 -17.61 -11.33
N ARG A 55 39.83 -17.76 -12.62
CA ARG A 55 38.88 -18.28 -13.61
C ARG A 55 38.51 -19.73 -13.34
N ARG A 56 39.50 -20.59 -13.10
CA ARG A 56 39.25 -22.01 -12.78
C ARG A 56 38.39 -22.14 -11.53
N TRP A 57 38.70 -21.38 -10.48
CA TRP A 57 37.92 -21.39 -9.24
C TRP A 57 36.48 -20.90 -9.45
N LEU A 58 36.28 -19.81 -10.20
CA LEU A 58 34.93 -19.34 -10.53
C LEU A 58 34.13 -20.37 -11.33
N ARG A 59 34.78 -21.11 -12.25
CA ARG A 59 34.12 -22.19 -12.99
C ARG A 59 33.71 -23.33 -12.07
N GLU A 60 34.58 -23.77 -11.18
CA GLU A 60 34.25 -24.81 -10.20
C GLU A 60 33.05 -24.41 -9.34
N LEU A 61 32.99 -23.16 -8.85
CA LEU A 61 31.85 -22.67 -8.06
C LEU A 61 30.55 -22.59 -8.88
N VAL A 62 30.62 -22.11 -10.13
CA VAL A 62 29.46 -22.05 -11.02
C VAL A 62 28.97 -23.44 -11.42
N ASP A 63 29.90 -24.37 -11.66
CA ASP A 63 29.60 -25.77 -11.99
C ASP A 63 28.99 -26.51 -10.78
N SER A 64 29.31 -26.09 -9.55
CA SER A 64 28.61 -26.53 -8.34
C SER A 64 27.24 -25.87 -8.12
N GLY A 65 26.83 -24.99 -9.03
CA GLY A 65 25.51 -24.37 -9.07
C GLY A 65 25.44 -22.94 -8.54
N VAL A 66 26.55 -22.34 -8.08
CA VAL A 66 26.55 -21.00 -7.48
C VAL A 66 26.45 -19.92 -8.54
N SER A 67 25.46 -19.03 -8.45
CA SER A 67 25.32 -17.93 -9.40
C SER A 67 26.44 -16.87 -9.31
N LEU A 68 26.73 -16.19 -10.43
CA LEU A 68 27.71 -15.09 -10.45
C LEU A 68 27.26 -13.89 -9.59
N GLU A 69 25.95 -13.73 -9.39
CA GLU A 69 25.33 -12.75 -8.51
C GLU A 69 25.64 -13.06 -7.03
N THR A 70 25.45 -14.31 -6.59
CA THR A 70 25.82 -14.77 -5.25
C THR A 70 27.31 -14.52 -5.00
N LEU A 71 28.16 -14.91 -5.97
CA LEU A 71 29.60 -14.70 -5.91
C LEU A 71 29.95 -13.22 -5.82
N SER A 72 29.27 -12.35 -6.59
CA SER A 72 29.46 -10.90 -6.59
C SER A 72 29.20 -10.29 -5.22
N HIS A 73 28.11 -10.71 -4.56
CA HIS A 73 27.79 -10.25 -3.22
C HIS A 73 28.84 -10.71 -2.20
N ALA A 74 29.22 -12.00 -2.25
CA ALA A 74 30.16 -12.59 -1.31
C ALA A 74 31.58 -11.98 -1.38
N CYS A 75 32.09 -11.69 -2.58
CA CYS A 75 33.43 -11.14 -2.76
C CYS A 75 33.48 -9.60 -2.86
N GLY A 76 32.34 -8.92 -2.88
CA GLY A 76 32.26 -7.47 -3.05
C GLY A 76 32.75 -6.96 -4.41
N LEU A 77 32.80 -7.82 -5.43
CA LEU A 77 33.16 -7.45 -6.80
C LEU A 77 31.90 -7.31 -7.64
N SER A 78 31.91 -6.45 -8.67
CA SER A 78 30.76 -6.37 -9.58
C SER A 78 30.58 -7.64 -10.41
N VAL A 79 29.33 -8.05 -10.66
CA VAL A 79 28.97 -9.18 -11.55
C VAL A 79 29.68 -9.07 -12.90
N ARG A 80 29.76 -7.86 -13.47
CA ARG A 80 30.47 -7.61 -14.73
C ARG A 80 31.97 -7.94 -14.65
N THR A 81 32.61 -7.65 -13.53
CA THR A 81 34.03 -8.00 -13.30
C THR A 81 34.19 -9.52 -13.25
N LEU A 82 33.35 -10.21 -12.47
CA LEU A 82 33.39 -11.67 -12.35
C LEU A 82 33.14 -12.35 -13.69
N LYS A 83 32.11 -11.91 -14.43
CA LYS A 83 31.79 -12.42 -15.77
C LYS A 83 32.97 -12.30 -16.73
N ARG A 84 33.65 -11.16 -16.76
CA ARG A 84 34.84 -10.98 -17.62
C ARG A 84 36.02 -11.87 -17.23
N ILE A 85 36.17 -12.22 -15.94
CA ILE A 85 37.20 -13.16 -15.49
C ILE A 85 36.80 -14.59 -15.94
N TYR A 86 35.54 -14.96 -15.69
CA TYR A 86 34.93 -16.24 -16.02
C TYR A 86 34.99 -16.56 -17.54
N ASP A 87 34.55 -15.60 -18.37
CA ASP A 87 34.55 -15.69 -19.84
C ASP A 87 35.98 -15.68 -20.43
N GLY A 88 36.97 -15.24 -19.65
CA GLY A 88 38.38 -15.16 -20.07
C GLY A 88 38.76 -13.88 -20.80
N ASP A 89 37.89 -12.87 -20.82
CA ASP A 89 38.14 -11.54 -21.40
C ASP A 89 39.31 -10.79 -20.73
N VAL A 90 39.67 -11.20 -19.51
CA VAL A 90 40.72 -10.58 -18.71
C VAL A 90 41.86 -11.58 -18.50
N LYS A 91 43.04 -11.25 -19.04
CA LYS A 91 44.27 -12.06 -18.89
C LYS A 91 44.93 -11.92 -17.52
N ARG A 92 44.79 -10.76 -16.88
CA ARG A 92 45.42 -10.45 -15.60
C ARG A 92 44.47 -9.69 -14.67
N VAL A 93 44.43 -10.06 -13.40
CA VAL A 93 43.61 -9.42 -12.37
C VAL A 93 44.50 -8.78 -11.31
N GLN A 94 43.96 -7.85 -10.51
CA GLN A 94 44.70 -7.32 -9.36
C GLN A 94 44.83 -8.40 -8.29
N LEU A 95 45.94 -8.40 -7.54
CA LEU A 95 46.16 -9.35 -6.45
C LEU A 95 45.01 -9.33 -5.42
N ALA A 96 44.49 -8.15 -5.08
CA ALA A 96 43.34 -8.02 -4.19
C ALA A 96 42.07 -8.68 -4.76
N THR A 97 41.84 -8.55 -6.08
CA THR A 97 40.72 -9.24 -6.77
C THR A 97 40.90 -10.75 -6.73
N GLN A 98 42.12 -11.25 -6.99
CA GLN A 98 42.40 -12.69 -6.90
C GLN A 98 42.18 -13.20 -5.47
N ALA A 99 42.67 -12.48 -4.46
CA ALA A 99 42.45 -12.83 -3.06
C ALA A 99 40.96 -12.86 -2.69
N ALA A 100 40.17 -11.89 -3.14
CA ALA A 100 38.73 -11.85 -2.91
C ALA A 100 37.99 -13.04 -3.56
N VAL A 101 38.36 -13.42 -4.79
CA VAL A 101 37.77 -14.57 -5.49
C VAL A 101 38.18 -15.89 -4.84
N LEU A 102 39.46 -16.06 -4.50
CA LEU A 102 39.97 -17.29 -3.90
C LEU A 102 39.60 -17.44 -2.41
N GLY A 103 39.24 -16.34 -1.74
CA GLY A 103 38.73 -16.36 -0.36
C GLY A 103 37.30 -16.88 -0.23
N LEU A 104 36.61 -17.16 -1.35
CA LEU A 104 35.28 -17.75 -1.36
C LEU A 104 35.37 -19.24 -0.96
N GLY A 105 34.98 -19.57 0.27
CA GLY A 105 34.89 -20.95 0.74
C GLY A 105 33.66 -21.65 0.18
N GLY A 106 33.82 -22.82 -0.45
CA GLY A 106 32.72 -23.59 -1.03
C GLY A 106 31.62 -24.01 -0.02
N GLU A 107 31.96 -24.06 1.27
CA GLU A 107 31.02 -24.41 2.35
C GLU A 107 30.12 -23.22 2.76
N GLN A 108 30.48 -21.99 2.41
CA GLN A 108 29.69 -20.77 2.69
C GLN A 108 28.77 -20.37 1.53
N LEU A 109 28.86 -21.07 0.40
CA LEU A 109 28.18 -20.76 -0.84
C LEU A 109 27.34 -21.94 -1.30
N SER A 110 26.54 -22.52 -0.40
CA SER A 110 25.39 -23.30 -0.86
C SER A 110 24.34 -22.32 -1.32
N ASP A 111 23.97 -22.35 -2.60
CA ASP A 111 22.77 -21.67 -3.08
C ASP A 111 21.56 -22.31 -2.36
N GLU A 112 21.19 -21.74 -1.21
CA GLU A 112 19.85 -21.89 -0.63
C GLU A 112 18.78 -21.32 -1.59
N GLU A 113 19.19 -20.60 -2.64
CA GLU A 113 18.34 -20.24 -3.77
C GLU A 113 18.22 -21.38 -4.80
N THR A 114 17.77 -22.56 -4.38
CA THR A 114 17.20 -23.48 -5.37
C THR A 114 16.03 -22.75 -6.04
N GLN A 115 16.12 -22.50 -7.33
CA GLN A 115 15.02 -21.96 -8.12
C GLN A 115 13.89 -23.00 -8.12
N VAL A 116 12.64 -22.55 -7.89
CA VAL A 116 11.44 -23.39 -7.95
C VAL A 116 10.52 -22.91 -9.06
N ASP A 117 9.67 -23.82 -9.55
CA ASP A 117 8.65 -23.49 -10.53
C ASP A 117 7.72 -22.38 -9.99
N ALA A 118 7.56 -21.32 -10.79
CA ALA A 118 6.73 -20.19 -10.44
C ALA A 118 5.22 -20.45 -10.56
N ALA A 119 4.77 -21.61 -11.04
CA ALA A 119 3.35 -21.90 -11.29
C ALA A 119 2.49 -21.82 -10.01
N GLU A 120 2.90 -22.48 -8.94
CA GLU A 120 2.16 -22.45 -7.67
C GLU A 120 2.20 -21.05 -7.02
N PHE A 121 3.37 -20.41 -7.07
CA PHE A 121 3.55 -19.03 -6.63
C PHE A 121 2.62 -18.07 -7.37
N ARG A 122 2.58 -18.16 -8.71
CA ARG A 122 1.69 -17.37 -9.58
C ARG A 122 0.23 -17.57 -9.20
N ASN A 123 -0.22 -18.83 -9.11
CA ASN A 123 -1.61 -19.15 -8.75
C ASN A 123 -2.01 -18.55 -7.39
N LYS A 124 -1.12 -18.57 -6.39
CA LYS A 124 -1.39 -18.00 -5.07
C LYS A 124 -1.49 -16.47 -5.13
N LEU A 125 -0.57 -15.81 -5.84
CA LEU A 125 -0.57 -14.37 -5.98
C LEU A 125 -1.72 -13.84 -6.85
N GLU A 126 -2.10 -14.56 -7.91
CA GLU A 126 -3.29 -14.23 -8.71
C GLU A 126 -4.55 -14.29 -7.87
N LYS A 127 -4.69 -15.29 -6.99
CA LYS A 127 -5.79 -15.33 -6.02
C LYS A 127 -5.74 -14.14 -5.08
N PHE A 128 -4.56 -13.80 -4.55
CA PHE A 128 -4.36 -12.70 -3.62
C PHE A 128 -4.64 -11.31 -4.25
N ILE A 129 -4.22 -11.11 -5.49
CA ILE A 129 -4.48 -9.88 -6.26
C ILE A 129 -5.94 -9.85 -6.76
N GLY A 130 -6.49 -11.00 -7.15
CA GLY A 130 -7.91 -11.18 -7.48
C GLY A 130 -8.81 -10.84 -6.29
N SER A 131 -8.35 -11.13 -5.07
CA SER A 131 -8.91 -10.59 -3.83
C SER A 131 -8.42 -9.18 -3.51
N GLY A 132 -8.23 -8.33 -4.51
CA GLY A 132 -8.05 -6.88 -4.36
C GLY A 132 -6.76 -6.41 -3.69
N ALA A 133 -5.77 -7.29 -3.46
CA ALA A 133 -4.45 -6.86 -3.01
C ALA A 133 -3.80 -5.95 -4.07
N GLN A 134 -3.18 -4.85 -3.62
CA GLN A 134 -2.40 -4.01 -4.53
C GLN A 134 -1.11 -4.71 -4.94
N VAL A 135 -0.87 -4.83 -6.25
CA VAL A 135 0.33 -5.46 -6.83
C VAL A 135 1.62 -4.93 -6.19
N THR A 136 1.73 -3.62 -5.97
CA THR A 136 2.92 -3.00 -5.36
C THR A 136 3.16 -3.45 -3.93
N ARG A 137 2.09 -3.65 -3.14
CA ARG A 137 2.20 -4.13 -1.76
C ARG A 137 2.59 -5.59 -1.72
N VAL A 138 1.96 -6.40 -2.57
CA VAL A 138 2.29 -7.82 -2.72
C VAL A 138 3.75 -7.98 -3.12
N ALA A 139 4.23 -7.16 -4.06
CA ALA A 139 5.62 -7.16 -4.51
C ALA A 139 6.58 -6.93 -3.33
N ASN A 140 6.30 -5.92 -2.49
CA ASN A 140 7.11 -5.66 -1.30
C ASN A 140 7.08 -6.81 -0.29
N LEU A 141 5.92 -7.46 -0.08
CA LEU A 141 5.80 -8.58 0.88
C LEU A 141 6.57 -9.83 0.44
N VAL A 142 6.72 -10.05 -0.87
CA VAL A 142 7.50 -11.16 -1.42
C VAL A 142 8.91 -10.72 -1.83
N GLU A 143 9.36 -9.56 -1.34
CA GLU A 143 10.70 -9.01 -1.61
C GLU A 143 11.08 -9.00 -3.09
N MET A 144 10.12 -8.60 -3.92
CA MET A 144 10.28 -8.52 -5.36
C MET A 144 9.91 -7.13 -5.84
N ASP A 145 10.58 -6.64 -6.88
CA ASP A 145 10.16 -5.40 -7.50
C ASP A 145 8.83 -5.60 -8.26
N ALA A 146 8.04 -4.53 -8.38
CA ALA A 146 6.72 -4.60 -9.00
C ALA A 146 6.75 -5.01 -10.49
N ARG A 147 7.88 -4.81 -11.19
CA ARG A 147 8.04 -5.23 -12.59
C ARG A 147 8.35 -6.72 -12.67
N GLY A 148 9.22 -7.22 -11.80
CA GLY A 148 9.49 -8.64 -11.61
C GLY A 148 8.21 -9.41 -11.28
N LEU A 149 7.43 -8.93 -10.32
CA LEU A 149 6.15 -9.56 -9.94
C LEU A 149 5.19 -9.63 -11.14
N LYS A 150 5.07 -8.54 -11.91
CA LYS A 150 4.25 -8.53 -13.13
C LYS A 150 4.78 -9.49 -14.20
N ALA A 151 6.09 -9.68 -14.31
CA ALA A 151 6.66 -10.64 -15.25
C ALA A 151 6.30 -12.09 -14.86
N VAL A 152 6.34 -12.41 -13.57
CA VAL A 152 5.89 -13.72 -13.03
C VAL A 152 4.40 -13.92 -13.29
N LEU A 153 3.55 -12.94 -12.96
CA LEU A 153 2.09 -13.02 -13.16
C LEU A 153 1.71 -13.20 -14.64
N ASN A 154 2.41 -12.52 -15.55
CA ASN A 154 2.16 -12.66 -16.99
C ASN A 154 2.80 -13.93 -17.60
N GLY A 155 3.40 -14.81 -16.78
CA GLY A 155 4.05 -16.03 -17.25
C GLY A 155 5.38 -15.83 -17.99
N LYS A 156 5.94 -14.62 -18.00
CA LYS A 156 7.24 -14.32 -18.64
C LYS A 156 8.41 -14.88 -17.83
N THR A 157 8.24 -14.98 -16.51
CA THR A 157 9.20 -15.60 -15.60
C THR A 157 8.62 -16.93 -15.12
N THR A 158 9.36 -18.02 -15.36
CA THR A 158 8.94 -19.39 -15.07
C THR A 158 9.57 -19.97 -13.81
N THR A 159 10.61 -19.33 -13.28
CA THR A 159 11.30 -19.75 -12.06
C THR A 159 11.44 -18.58 -11.09
N ILE A 160 11.39 -18.87 -9.79
CA ILE A 160 11.59 -17.90 -8.72
C ILE A 160 12.48 -18.51 -7.62
N SER A 161 13.01 -17.70 -6.72
CA SER A 161 13.77 -18.25 -5.59
C SER A 161 12.86 -18.95 -4.58
N LYS A 162 13.37 -20.00 -3.92
CA LYS A 162 12.68 -20.68 -2.81
C LYS A 162 12.25 -19.72 -1.69
N HIS A 163 13.07 -18.71 -1.39
CA HIS A 163 12.76 -17.68 -0.39
C HIS A 163 11.50 -16.90 -0.78
N GLN A 164 11.44 -16.40 -2.00
CA GLN A 164 10.24 -15.72 -2.51
C GLN A 164 9.02 -16.66 -2.50
N HIS A 165 9.22 -17.93 -2.86
CA HIS A 165 8.16 -18.93 -2.79
C HIS A 165 7.63 -19.11 -1.36
N ALA A 166 8.51 -19.23 -0.37
CA ALA A 166 8.15 -19.34 1.04
C ALA A 166 7.40 -18.09 1.54
N LEU A 167 7.89 -16.89 1.24
CA LEU A 167 7.21 -15.63 1.57
C LEU A 167 5.78 -15.58 1.02
N ALA A 168 5.59 -16.02 -0.23
CA ALA A 168 4.24 -16.10 -0.80
C ALA A 168 3.38 -17.19 -0.17
N GLN A 169 3.97 -18.27 0.34
CA GLN A 169 3.22 -19.30 1.07
C GLN A 169 2.73 -18.78 2.43
N ASP A 170 3.53 -17.94 3.09
CA ASP A 170 3.21 -17.32 4.38
C ASP A 170 2.30 -16.10 4.27
N LEU A 171 1.97 -15.64 3.04
CA LEU A 171 0.94 -14.62 2.83
C LEU A 171 -0.39 -15.10 3.40
N SER A 172 -0.74 -14.53 4.55
CA SER A 172 -2.01 -14.77 5.21
C SER A 172 -3.11 -13.88 4.63
N TRP A 173 -4.26 -14.48 4.35
CA TRP A 173 -5.50 -13.78 4.01
C TRP A 173 -6.00 -12.85 5.13
N THR A 174 -5.42 -12.91 6.33
CA THR A 174 -5.79 -12.02 7.45
C THR A 174 -5.48 -10.55 7.19
N ASP A 175 -4.58 -10.25 6.26
CA ASP A 175 -4.19 -8.87 5.94
C ASP A 175 -5.20 -8.13 5.06
N LEU A 176 -6.12 -8.86 4.42
CA LEU A 176 -7.12 -8.32 3.50
C LEU A 176 -8.52 -8.84 3.84
N LYS A 177 -9.42 -7.92 4.17
CA LYS A 177 -10.82 -8.22 4.46
C LYS A 177 -11.68 -7.89 3.23
N PRO A 178 -12.76 -8.66 2.97
CA PRO A 178 -13.75 -8.29 1.96
C PRO A 178 -14.22 -6.84 2.14
N GLY A 179 -14.23 -6.09 1.04
CA GLY A 179 -14.56 -4.67 1.04
C GLY A 179 -16.00 -4.39 1.43
N CYS A 180 -16.91 -5.36 1.25
CA CYS A 180 -18.34 -5.21 1.52
C CYS A 180 -18.66 -4.71 2.93
N GLY A 181 -17.93 -5.19 3.94
CA GLY A 181 -18.09 -4.75 5.32
C GLY A 181 -17.71 -3.29 5.53
N ALA A 182 -16.58 -2.86 4.96
CA ALA A 182 -16.14 -1.48 5.01
C ALA A 182 -17.07 -0.56 4.19
N THR A 183 -17.48 -1.00 3.00
CA THR A 183 -18.46 -0.31 2.14
C THR A 183 -19.76 -0.04 2.89
N ARG A 184 -20.39 -1.06 3.48
CA ARG A 184 -21.67 -0.92 4.20
C ARG A 184 -21.55 0.00 5.42
N ARG A 185 -20.42 -0.03 6.13
CA ARG A 185 -20.14 0.89 7.25
C ARG A 185 -20.01 2.35 6.80
N LEU A 186 -19.24 2.62 5.74
CA LEU A 186 -19.12 3.98 5.18
C LEU A 186 -20.45 4.50 4.62
N GLN A 187 -21.26 3.63 4.03
CA GLN A 187 -22.61 3.98 3.57
C GLN A 187 -23.54 4.26 4.75
N ALA A 188 -23.49 3.47 5.81
CA ALA A 188 -24.28 3.71 7.02
C ALA A 188 -23.89 5.02 7.72
N LEU A 189 -22.60 5.35 7.76
CA LEU A 189 -22.14 6.66 8.25
C LEU A 189 -22.72 7.81 7.43
N ALA A 190 -22.78 7.69 6.11
CA ALA A 190 -23.45 8.67 5.26
C ALA A 190 -24.98 8.73 5.50
N VAL A 191 -25.64 7.60 5.75
CA VAL A 191 -27.06 7.56 6.17
C VAL A 191 -27.27 8.29 7.51
N SER A 192 -26.29 8.28 8.41
CA SER A 192 -26.31 9.09 9.64
C SER A 192 -25.93 10.56 9.39
N GLY A 193 -25.41 10.90 8.21
CA GLY A 193 -25.06 12.26 7.77
C GLY A 193 -23.57 12.60 7.85
N TRP A 194 -22.68 11.64 8.12
CA TRP A 194 -21.25 11.91 8.17
C TRP A 194 -20.64 12.06 6.77
N THR A 195 -19.88 13.13 6.56
CA THR A 195 -19.17 13.38 5.29
C THR A 195 -17.92 12.50 5.19
N LEU A 196 -17.51 12.12 3.97
CA LEU A 196 -16.24 11.40 3.78
C LEU A 196 -15.02 12.22 4.20
N GLY A 197 -15.09 13.56 4.10
CA GLY A 197 -14.02 14.44 4.57
C GLY A 197 -13.79 14.32 6.08
N HIS A 198 -14.87 14.29 6.86
CA HIS A 198 -14.76 14.13 8.31
C HIS A 198 -14.31 12.70 8.70
N VAL A 199 -14.80 11.70 7.98
CA VAL A 199 -14.33 10.30 8.15
C VAL A 199 -12.84 10.19 7.84
N ALA A 200 -12.36 10.83 6.78
CA ALA A 200 -10.94 10.88 6.41
C ALA A 200 -10.09 11.54 7.51
N GLU A 201 -10.53 12.69 8.02
CA GLU A 201 -9.86 13.43 9.10
C GLU A 201 -9.70 12.57 10.36
N LEU A 202 -10.78 11.90 10.80
CA LEU A 202 -10.75 11.11 12.03
C LEU A 202 -10.02 9.76 11.88
N SER A 203 -10.06 9.14 10.70
CA SER A 203 -9.42 7.85 10.46
C SER A 203 -7.97 7.96 9.98
N GLY A 204 -7.53 9.13 9.52
CA GLY A 204 -6.25 9.34 8.86
C GLY A 204 -6.16 8.69 7.47
N LEU A 205 -7.29 8.23 6.92
CA LEU A 205 -7.36 7.60 5.61
C LEU A 205 -7.59 8.63 4.49
N ASP A 206 -7.11 8.31 3.29
CA ASP A 206 -7.28 9.17 2.13
C ASP A 206 -8.76 9.23 1.68
N VAL A 207 -9.27 10.43 1.42
CA VAL A 207 -10.68 10.66 1.06
C VAL A 207 -11.06 10.04 -0.29
N VAL A 208 -10.13 10.01 -1.25
CA VAL A 208 -10.36 9.39 -2.57
C VAL A 208 -10.47 7.88 -2.42
N ARG A 209 -9.59 7.28 -1.60
CA ARG A 209 -9.66 5.86 -1.24
C ARG A 209 -10.97 5.51 -0.56
N LEU A 210 -11.42 6.30 0.42
CA LEU A 210 -12.69 6.09 1.11
C LEU A 210 -13.89 6.19 0.16
N SER A 211 -13.90 7.16 -0.76
CA SER A 211 -14.94 7.29 -1.78
C SER A 211 -15.04 6.04 -2.67
N ARG A 212 -13.90 5.47 -3.09
CA ARG A 212 -13.89 4.23 -3.86
C ARG A 212 -14.42 3.03 -3.06
N ILE A 213 -14.11 2.96 -1.76
CA ILE A 213 -14.63 1.90 -0.87
C ILE A 213 -16.15 2.07 -0.68
N GLN A 214 -16.64 3.27 -0.39
CA GLN A 214 -18.06 3.55 -0.17
C GLN A 214 -18.92 3.23 -1.41
N ASN A 215 -18.39 3.47 -2.60
CA ASN A 215 -19.06 3.15 -3.86
C ASN A 215 -18.93 1.67 -4.27
N GLY A 216 -18.29 0.82 -3.45
CA GLY A 216 -18.11 -0.61 -3.75
C GLY A 216 -17.12 -0.87 -4.89
N ALA A 217 -16.36 0.13 -5.34
CA ALA A 217 -15.36 -0.01 -6.40
C ALA A 217 -14.07 -0.72 -5.93
N VAL A 218 -14.04 -1.15 -4.67
CA VAL A 218 -12.91 -1.80 -4.02
C VAL A 218 -13.39 -3.15 -3.49
N ALA A 219 -12.90 -4.24 -4.10
CA ALA A 219 -13.28 -5.59 -3.70
C ALA A 219 -12.78 -5.95 -2.30
N ASN A 220 -11.61 -5.43 -1.89
CA ASN A 220 -10.97 -5.77 -0.62
C ASN A 220 -10.22 -4.57 -0.01
N VAL A 221 -10.17 -4.55 1.31
CA VAL A 221 -9.51 -3.53 2.12
C VAL A 221 -8.48 -4.18 3.02
N SER A 222 -7.44 -3.46 3.41
CA SER A 222 -6.50 -3.95 4.41
C SER A 222 -7.16 -4.12 5.78
N ALA A 223 -6.62 -5.01 6.61
CA ALA A 223 -7.09 -5.18 7.99
C ALA A 223 -7.07 -3.84 8.77
N ALA A 224 -6.00 -3.05 8.60
CA ALA A 224 -5.88 -1.73 9.23
C ALA A 224 -6.94 -0.73 8.74
N GLU A 225 -7.19 -0.63 7.42
CA GLU A 225 -8.27 0.20 6.87
C GLU A 225 -9.64 -0.23 7.43
N PHE A 226 -9.88 -1.54 7.45
CA PHE A 226 -11.13 -2.10 7.94
C PHE A 226 -11.33 -1.80 9.43
N ASP A 227 -10.32 -2.01 10.26
CA ASP A 227 -10.40 -1.82 11.71
C ASP A 227 -10.56 -0.33 12.05
N ALA A 228 -9.90 0.57 11.30
CA ALA A 228 -10.10 2.02 11.41
C ALA A 228 -11.55 2.41 11.10
N ILE A 229 -12.09 1.95 9.97
CA ILE A 229 -13.49 2.22 9.58
C ILE A 229 -14.47 1.62 10.60
N TRP A 230 -14.20 0.41 11.07
CA TRP A 230 -15.04 -0.27 12.05
C TRP A 230 -15.08 0.48 13.39
N SER A 231 -13.90 0.83 13.92
CA SER A 231 -13.77 1.60 15.16
C SER A 231 -14.50 2.94 15.06
N LEU A 232 -14.28 3.67 13.96
CA LEU A 232 -14.93 4.96 13.72
C LEU A 232 -16.45 4.82 13.64
N THR A 233 -16.94 3.78 12.95
CA THR A 233 -18.38 3.55 12.85
C THR A 233 -19.02 3.32 14.21
N LYS A 234 -18.35 2.58 15.10
CA LYS A 234 -18.81 2.38 16.49
C LYS A 234 -18.80 3.68 17.29
N GLN A 235 -17.75 4.50 17.14
CA GLN A 235 -17.62 5.78 17.82
C GLN A 235 -18.70 6.78 17.41
N LEU A 236 -19.01 6.84 16.11
CA LEU A 236 -19.94 7.82 15.55
C LEU A 236 -21.40 7.35 15.55
N ALA A 237 -21.67 6.06 15.82
CA ALA A 237 -23.03 5.50 15.78
C ALA A 237 -24.03 6.21 16.70
N SER A 238 -23.58 6.72 17.85
CA SER A 238 -24.44 7.40 18.83
C SER A 238 -24.49 8.92 18.65
N VAL A 239 -23.81 9.47 17.64
CA VAL A 239 -23.70 10.91 17.44
C VAL A 239 -24.42 11.29 16.15
N TYR A 240 -25.38 12.22 16.27
CA TYR A 240 -26.14 12.71 15.14
C TYR A 240 -25.66 14.10 14.71
N PRO A 241 -24.91 14.22 13.61
CA PRO A 241 -24.37 15.50 13.17
C PRO A 241 -25.48 16.40 12.60
N GLN A 242 -25.42 17.68 12.98
CA GLN A 242 -26.42 18.71 12.65
C GLN A 242 -25.85 19.70 11.63
N GLY A 243 -26.69 20.19 10.72
CA GLY A 243 -26.34 21.21 9.73
C GLY A 243 -26.67 20.79 8.30
N GLU A 244 -26.77 21.79 7.42
CA GLU A 244 -27.24 21.63 6.03
C GLU A 244 -26.41 20.61 5.23
N VAL A 245 -25.09 20.63 5.40
CA VAL A 245 -24.19 19.66 4.73
C VAL A 245 -24.51 18.22 5.15
N HIS A 246 -24.81 17.98 6.42
CA HIS A 246 -25.15 16.66 6.92
C HIS A 246 -26.54 16.21 6.43
N ASP A 247 -27.49 17.13 6.32
CA ASP A 247 -28.81 16.88 5.74
C ASP A 247 -28.72 16.49 4.26
N GLU A 248 -27.89 17.17 3.47
CA GLU A 248 -27.69 16.84 2.06
C GLU A 248 -27.03 15.46 1.89
N ILE A 249 -26.05 15.12 2.73
CA ILE A 249 -25.44 13.77 2.70
C ILE A 249 -26.46 12.68 3.03
N ARG A 250 -27.34 12.89 4.02
CA ARG A 250 -28.42 11.94 4.33
C ARG A 250 -29.35 11.76 3.14
N LYS A 251 -29.77 12.87 2.53
CA LYS A 251 -30.63 12.86 1.34
C LYS A 251 -29.96 12.10 0.18
N GLN A 252 -28.70 12.38 -0.11
CA GLN A 252 -27.93 11.67 -1.13
C GLN A 252 -27.83 10.17 -0.82
N ALA A 253 -27.52 9.80 0.43
CA ALA A 253 -27.45 8.41 0.85
C ALA A 253 -28.79 7.67 0.64
N HIS A 254 -29.92 8.35 0.92
CA HIS A 254 -31.25 7.81 0.65
C HIS A 254 -31.53 7.65 -0.85
N GLU A 255 -31.14 8.61 -1.68
CA GLU A 255 -31.28 8.55 -3.15
C GLU A 255 -30.45 7.41 -3.75
N CYS A 256 -29.24 7.18 -3.22
CA CYS A 256 -28.39 6.04 -3.59
C CYS A 256 -28.91 4.69 -3.05
N GLY A 257 -30.01 4.69 -2.28
CA GLY A 257 -30.60 3.48 -1.72
C GLY A 257 -29.76 2.83 -0.61
N TRP A 258 -28.85 3.58 0.01
CA TRP A 258 -28.02 3.09 1.10
C TRP A 258 -28.87 2.83 2.36
N ARG A 259 -28.32 2.02 3.27
CA ARG A 259 -29.01 1.52 4.47
C ARG A 259 -28.12 1.64 5.70
N SER A 260 -28.75 1.75 6.86
CA SER A 260 -28.05 1.67 8.15
C SER A 260 -27.50 0.25 8.38
N LEU A 261 -26.55 0.11 9.30
CA LEU A 261 -26.00 -1.21 9.64
C LEU A 261 -27.02 -2.16 10.26
N ALA A 262 -28.04 -1.63 10.95
CA ALA A 262 -29.12 -2.43 11.55
C ALA A 262 -29.92 -3.21 10.49
N ALA A 263 -29.85 -2.80 9.22
CA ALA A 263 -30.47 -3.54 8.12
C ALA A 263 -29.76 -4.85 7.79
N PHE A 264 -28.55 -5.09 8.28
CA PHE A 264 -27.75 -6.27 7.96
C PHE A 264 -27.57 -7.15 9.20
N ASN A 265 -27.88 -8.44 9.07
CA ASN A 265 -27.62 -9.42 10.13
C ASN A 265 -26.11 -9.62 10.34
N ASN A 266 -25.34 -9.63 9.26
CA ASN A 266 -23.89 -9.59 9.29
C ASN A 266 -23.36 -8.69 8.16
N PRO A 267 -22.96 -7.44 8.45
CA PRO A 267 -22.49 -6.52 7.41
C PRO A 267 -21.17 -6.97 6.76
N ASP A 268 -20.43 -7.92 7.34
CA ASP A 268 -19.15 -8.39 6.80
C ASP A 268 -19.29 -9.58 5.84
N ASP A 269 -20.44 -10.26 5.86
CA ASP A 269 -20.73 -11.37 4.95
C ASP A 269 -21.11 -10.82 3.55
N PRO A 270 -20.35 -11.14 2.48
CA PRO A 270 -20.65 -10.69 1.13
C PRO A 270 -22.04 -11.09 0.64
N THR A 271 -22.56 -12.22 1.13
CA THR A 271 -23.86 -12.76 0.75
C THR A 271 -25.03 -12.16 1.55
N CYS A 272 -24.73 -11.39 2.60
CA CYS A 272 -25.76 -10.75 3.42
C CYS A 272 -26.56 -9.74 2.58
N VAL A 273 -27.85 -9.97 2.48
CA VAL A 273 -28.81 -9.01 1.92
C VAL A 273 -29.37 -8.13 3.03
N PRO A 274 -29.63 -6.83 2.78
CA PRO A 274 -30.30 -5.98 3.75
C PRO A 274 -31.73 -6.45 3.96
N SER A 275 -32.21 -6.45 5.19
CA SER A 275 -33.55 -6.91 5.52
C SER A 275 -34.61 -5.98 4.89
N ALA A 276 -35.69 -6.58 4.39
CA ALA A 276 -36.78 -5.86 3.74
C ALA A 276 -37.52 -4.90 4.69
N LYS A 277 -37.39 -5.12 6.01
CA LYS A 277 -37.95 -4.26 7.06
C LYS A 277 -37.40 -2.82 7.04
N TYR A 278 -36.28 -2.58 6.35
CA TYR A 278 -35.69 -1.25 6.17
C TYR A 278 -35.80 -0.73 4.73
N SER A 279 -36.68 -1.30 3.92
CA SER A 279 -37.22 -0.58 2.76
C SER A 279 -38.11 0.56 3.28
N LYS A 280 -38.15 1.71 2.58
CA LYS A 280 -38.83 2.97 3.01
C LYS A 280 -39.88 2.70 4.09
N ALA A 281 -39.58 3.07 5.35
CA ALA A 281 -40.47 2.79 6.48
C ALA A 281 -41.90 3.06 6.04
N THR A 282 -42.69 2.01 6.07
CA THR A 282 -44.09 2.08 5.69
C THR A 282 -44.73 3.17 6.54
N LEU A 283 -45.77 3.81 6.01
CA LEU A 283 -46.42 4.89 6.73
C LEU A 283 -46.86 4.45 8.15
N ASN A 284 -47.19 3.16 8.31
CA ASN A 284 -47.58 2.56 9.57
C ASN A 284 -46.41 2.44 10.56
N GLU A 285 -45.22 2.01 10.12
CA GLU A 285 -44.02 1.98 10.99
C GLU A 285 -43.64 3.38 11.46
N VAL A 286 -43.73 4.38 10.57
CA VAL A 286 -43.51 5.79 10.96
C VAL A 286 -44.55 6.27 11.98
N ILE A 287 -45.81 5.85 11.86
CA ILE A 287 -46.86 6.18 12.81
C ILE A 287 -46.63 5.50 14.16
N GLU A 288 -46.16 4.25 14.18
CA GLU A 288 -45.86 3.49 15.39
C GLU A 288 -44.72 4.15 16.19
N ASP A 289 -43.58 4.44 15.53
CA ASP A 289 -42.43 5.12 16.15
C ASP A 289 -42.81 6.50 16.72
N LEU A 290 -43.67 7.25 16.00
CA LEU A 290 -44.15 8.55 16.45
C LEU A 290 -45.15 8.45 17.60
N THR A 291 -45.93 7.38 17.65
CA THR A 291 -46.85 7.12 18.75
C THR A 291 -46.07 6.83 20.02
N GLU A 292 -45.04 5.98 19.95
CA GLU A 292 -44.15 5.71 21.08
C GLU A 292 -43.48 7.01 21.57
N LEU A 293 -42.98 7.86 20.67
CA LEU A 293 -42.40 9.16 21.05
C LEU A 293 -43.41 10.07 21.77
N ALA A 294 -44.63 10.15 21.25
CA ALA A 294 -45.68 10.96 21.86
C ALA A 294 -46.10 10.40 23.24
N GLU A 295 -46.05 9.09 23.45
CA GLU A 295 -46.30 8.45 24.75
C GLU A 295 -45.18 8.69 25.75
N LEU A 296 -43.94 8.75 25.28
CA LEU A 296 -42.78 9.13 26.08
C LEU A 296 -42.70 10.64 26.36
N GLY A 297 -43.65 11.43 25.82
CA GLY A 297 -43.75 12.87 26.05
C GLY A 297 -42.80 13.71 25.20
N TYR A 298 -42.40 13.19 24.03
CA TYR A 298 -41.53 13.89 23.07
C TYR A 298 -42.32 14.46 21.90
N GLY A 299 -41.86 15.62 21.39
CA GLY A 299 -42.46 16.33 20.26
C GLY A 299 -41.84 15.99 18.88
N LEU A 300 -42.25 16.74 17.86
CA LEU A 300 -41.77 16.67 16.48
C LEU A 300 -40.27 16.98 16.35
N THR A 301 -39.71 17.86 17.17
CA THR A 301 -38.27 18.18 17.15
C THR A 301 -37.43 16.94 17.50
N GLU A 302 -37.85 16.15 18.48
CA GLU A 302 -37.15 14.92 18.85
C GLU A 302 -37.32 13.83 17.79
N ALA A 303 -38.50 13.74 17.15
CA ALA A 303 -38.70 12.85 16.01
C ALA A 303 -37.75 13.18 14.84
N LYS A 304 -37.53 14.47 14.56
CA LYS A 304 -36.53 14.94 13.59
C LYS A 304 -35.10 14.60 14.04
N ARG A 305 -34.78 14.80 15.32
CA ARG A 305 -33.46 14.49 15.90
C ARG A 305 -33.10 13.01 15.78
N ARG A 306 -34.08 12.13 15.93
CA ARG A 306 -33.93 10.68 15.76
C ARG A 306 -33.93 10.21 14.30
N GLY A 307 -34.08 11.13 13.36
CA GLY A 307 -34.04 10.84 11.92
C GLY A 307 -35.30 10.17 11.38
N ILE A 308 -36.43 10.21 12.11
CA ILE A 308 -37.72 9.68 11.63
C ILE A 308 -38.23 10.53 10.45
N THR A 309 -37.93 11.83 10.46
CA THR A 309 -38.22 12.75 9.35
C THR A 309 -37.06 13.74 9.14
N THR A 310 -36.91 14.20 7.90
CA THR A 310 -35.98 15.30 7.55
C THR A 310 -36.60 16.68 7.76
N SER A 311 -37.93 16.76 7.91
CA SER A 311 -38.66 18.01 8.04
C SER A 311 -39.96 17.81 8.83
N GLU A 312 -40.19 18.70 9.80
CA GLU A 312 -41.43 18.74 10.58
C GLU A 312 -42.62 18.98 9.66
N SER A 313 -42.57 20.03 8.83
CA SER A 313 -43.66 20.37 7.89
C SER A 313 -43.92 19.32 6.80
N ALA A 314 -42.91 18.51 6.43
CA ALA A 314 -43.13 17.34 5.58
C ALA A 314 -43.86 16.21 6.32
N LEU A 315 -43.51 16.00 7.59
CA LEU A 315 -44.13 14.99 8.44
C LEU A 315 -45.59 15.34 8.78
N GLU A 316 -45.87 16.61 9.10
CA GLU A 316 -47.24 17.08 9.34
C GLU A 316 -48.15 16.77 8.15
N ARG A 317 -47.72 17.14 6.94
CA ARG A 317 -48.47 16.87 5.70
C ARG A 317 -48.61 15.38 5.42
N ARG A 318 -47.68 14.55 5.88
CA ARG A 318 -47.73 13.09 5.69
C ARG A 318 -48.72 12.46 6.67
N LEU A 319 -48.71 12.87 7.94
CA LEU A 319 -49.66 12.41 8.98
C LEU A 319 -51.10 12.86 8.68
N GLN A 320 -51.29 14.10 8.22
CA GLN A 320 -52.60 14.61 7.81
C GLN A 320 -53.19 13.79 6.66
N ARG A 321 -52.39 13.48 5.63
CA ARG A 321 -52.80 12.62 4.51
C ARG A 321 -53.09 11.18 4.94
N ALA A 322 -52.46 10.72 6.02
CA ALA A 322 -52.69 9.41 6.62
C ALA A 322 -53.94 9.34 7.50
N GLY A 323 -54.59 10.48 7.79
CA GLY A 323 -55.68 10.56 8.77
C GLY A 323 -55.23 10.52 10.24
N ALA A 324 -53.91 10.53 10.51
CA ALA A 324 -53.33 10.45 11.85
C ALA A 324 -53.31 11.82 12.58
N ASN A 325 -54.43 12.54 12.54
CA ASN A 325 -54.52 13.92 13.04
C ASN A 325 -54.42 13.99 14.58
N GLU A 326 -54.92 12.97 15.29
CA GLU A 326 -54.84 12.90 16.76
C GLU A 326 -53.40 12.76 17.24
N LEU A 327 -52.61 11.90 16.59
CA LEU A 327 -51.19 11.74 16.88
C LEU A 327 -50.42 13.05 16.62
N LEU A 328 -50.71 13.72 15.50
CA LEU A 328 -50.11 15.01 15.18
C LEU A 328 -50.45 16.07 16.25
N ALA A 329 -51.69 16.11 16.72
CA ALA A 329 -52.11 17.02 17.79
C ALA A 329 -51.36 16.73 19.11
N LYS A 330 -51.19 15.44 19.45
CA LYS A 330 -50.44 15.00 20.63
C LYS A 330 -48.96 15.41 20.56
N LEU A 331 -48.30 15.18 19.43
CA LEU A 331 -46.91 15.59 19.23
C LEU A 331 -46.71 17.11 19.33
N LYS A 332 -47.62 17.92 18.77
CA LYS A 332 -47.58 19.38 18.90
C LYS A 332 -47.83 19.86 20.32
N TYR A 333 -48.69 19.16 21.07
CA TYR A 333 -48.91 19.45 22.48
C TYR A 333 -47.65 19.22 23.31
N GLU A 334 -46.98 18.07 23.12
CA GLU A 334 -45.72 17.75 23.80
C GLU A 334 -44.59 18.72 23.43
N GLU A 335 -44.51 19.11 22.15
CA GLU A 335 -43.57 20.15 21.69
C GLU A 335 -43.77 21.47 22.45
N ASN A 336 -45.00 21.95 22.54
CA ASN A 336 -45.33 23.18 23.24
C ASN A 336 -45.11 23.06 24.75
N ARG A 337 -45.32 21.88 25.34
CA ARG A 337 -45.04 21.60 26.75
C ARG A 337 -43.55 21.63 27.06
N LEU A 338 -42.70 21.22 26.13
CA LEU A 338 -41.25 21.23 26.28
C LEU A 338 -40.62 22.60 25.99
N ALA A 339 -41.30 23.46 25.22
CA ALA A 339 -40.83 24.80 24.86
C ALA A 339 -41.19 25.90 25.88
N GLY A 340 -42.14 25.65 26.79
CA GLY A 340 -42.52 26.54 27.88
C GLY A 340 -41.83 26.20 29.19
#